data_AF-A0AAF0C4E9-F1
#
_entry.id   AF-A0AAF0C4E9-F1
#
_cell.length_a   1.000
_cell.length_b   1.000
_cell.length_c   1.000
_cell.angle_alpha   90.00
_cell.angle_beta   90.00
_cell.angle_gamma   90.00
#
_symmetry.space_group_name_H-M   'P 1'
#
loop_
_entity.id
_entity.type
_entity.pdbx_description
1 polymer ?
#
loop_
_entity_poly.entity_id
_entity_poly.type
_entity_poly.pdbx_seq_one_letter_code
_entity_poly.pdbx_strand_id
1 'polypeptide(L)' 'MKAQKNDINPVLGINNLRLKLRVMRLASQERRKPSQMAKLLLEQSLEIKEKALGLGPIENWDVSTAQYD' A
#
# COMPACT_ATOMS: atom_id res chain seq x y z
N MET A 1 21.58 -25.16 -4.21
CA MET A 1 20.18 -24.85 -4.54
C MET A 1 20.08 -23.34 -4.71
N LYS A 2 19.64 -22.85 -5.86
CA LYS A 2 19.51 -21.40 -6.13
C LYS A 2 18.20 -20.92 -5.52
N ALA A 3 18.25 -19.93 -4.62
CA ALA A 3 17.06 -19.32 -4.03
C ALA A 3 16.14 -18.83 -5.16
N GLN A 4 14.91 -19.34 -5.15
CA GLN A 4 13.89 -19.03 -6.12
C GLN A 4 13.48 -17.56 -5.91
N LYS A 5 13.54 -16.75 -6.96
CA LYS A 5 13.15 -15.32 -7.02
C LYS A 5 11.63 -15.10 -6.79
N ASN A 6 11.04 -15.73 -5.78
CA ASN A 6 9.62 -15.58 -5.42
C ASN A 6 9.41 -14.71 -4.17
N ASP A 7 10.47 -14.12 -3.59
CA ASP A 7 10.40 -13.13 -2.50
C ASP A 7 9.94 -11.73 -2.99
N ILE A 8 9.09 -11.67 -4.02
CA ILE A 8 8.78 -10.44 -4.75
C ILE A 8 7.34 -10.03 -4.43
N ASN A 9 7.22 -8.98 -3.61
CA ASN A 9 6.01 -8.27 -3.18
C ASN A 9 5.13 -9.00 -2.14
N PRO A 10 5.29 -8.69 -0.84
CA PRO A 10 4.38 -9.20 0.18
C PRO A 10 2.95 -8.72 -0.08
N VAL A 11 1.98 -9.62 0.10
CA VAL A 11 0.56 -9.29 0.00
C VAL A 11 0.13 -8.54 1.25
N LEU A 12 -0.28 -7.27 1.10
CA LEU A 12 -0.87 -6.49 2.18
C LEU A 12 -2.38 -6.79 2.28
N GLY A 13 -2.79 -7.48 3.35
CA GLY A 13 -4.19 -7.79 3.63
C GLY A 13 -4.89 -6.72 4.47
N ILE A 14 -6.18 -6.47 4.22
CA ILE A 14 -7.02 -5.59 5.05
C ILE A 14 -7.79 -6.44 6.07
N ASN A 15 -7.27 -6.54 7.29
CA ASN A 15 -7.92 -7.25 8.40
C ASN A 15 -8.88 -6.35 9.21
N ASN A 16 -9.70 -5.55 8.51
CA ASN A 16 -10.69 -4.67 9.13
C ASN A 16 -11.96 -4.61 8.26
N LEU A 17 -13.06 -5.17 8.76
CA LEU A 17 -14.32 -5.25 8.03
C LEU A 17 -14.88 -3.88 7.65
N ARG A 18 -14.83 -2.91 8.58
CA ARG A 18 -15.37 -1.57 8.33
C ARG A 18 -14.59 -0.86 7.21
N LEU A 19 -13.26 -0.98 7.23
CA LEU A 19 -12.42 -0.41 6.17
C LEU A 19 -12.71 -1.08 4.82
N LYS A 20 -12.81 -2.41 4.80
CA LYS A 20 -13.17 -3.17 3.59
C LYS A 20 -14.48 -2.70 2.98
N LEU A 21 -15.54 -2.54 3.79
CA LEU A 21 -16.85 -2.07 3.31
C LEU A 21 -16.80 -0.65 2.74
N ARG A 22 -16.02 0.25 3.34
CA ARG A 22 -15.83 1.62 2.82
C ARG A 22 -15.15 1.61 1.45
N VAL A 23 -14.07 0.83 1.30
CA VAL A 23 -13.38 0.67 0.01
C VAL A 23 -14.33 0.11 -1.06
N MET A 24 -15.11 -0.92 -0.72
CA MET A 24 -16.09 -1.50 -1.64
C MET A 24 -17.15 -0.49 -2.08
N ARG A 25 -17.69 0.31 -1.15
CA ARG A 25 -18.67 1.36 -1.47
C ARG A 25 -18.12 2.35 -2.50
N LEU A 26 -16.91 2.85 -2.30
CA LEU A 26 -16.27 3.79 -3.22
C LEU A 26 -15.98 3.14 -4.58
N ALA A 27 -15.46 1.91 -4.57
CA ALA A 27 -15.18 1.16 -5.78
C ALA A 27 -16.44 0.96 -6.65
N SER A 28 -17.58 0.66 -6.02
CA SER A 28 -18.87 0.52 -6.71
C SER A 28 -19.34 1.84 -7.34
N GLN A 29 -19.18 2.97 -6.65
CA GLN A 29 -19.58 4.28 -7.18
C GLN A 29 -18.77 4.67 -8.43
N GLU A 30 -17.48 4.33 -8.46
CA GLU A 30 -16.59 4.63 -9.58
C GLU A 30 -16.48 3.52 -10.62
N ARG A 31 -17.23 2.42 -10.48
CA ARG A 31 -17.17 1.25 -11.37
C ARG A 31 -15.76 0.65 -11.51
N ARG A 32 -15.03 0.58 -10.39
CA ARG A 32 -13.67 0.00 -10.32
C ARG A 32 -13.65 -1.30 -9.51
N LYS A 33 -12.61 -2.11 -9.71
CA LYS A 33 -12.36 -3.25 -8.81
C LYS A 33 -11.95 -2.75 -7.41
N PRO A 34 -12.36 -3.40 -6.31
CA PRO A 34 -11.97 -3.00 -4.96
C PRO A 34 -10.46 -2.91 -4.75
N SER A 35 -9.67 -3.76 -5.40
CA SER A 35 -8.20 -3.71 -5.33
C SER A 35 -7.62 -2.45 -5.99
N GLN A 36 -8.18 -2.01 -7.12
CA GLN A 36 -7.76 -0.77 -7.79
C GLN A 36 -8.11 0.45 -6.92
N MET A 37 -9.30 0.45 -6.32
CA MET A 37 -9.71 1.51 -5.40
C MET A 37 -8.83 1.53 -4.15
N ALA A 38 -8.53 0.38 -3.56
CA ALA A 38 -7.63 0.28 -2.41
C ALA A 38 -6.23 0.82 -2.72
N LYS A 39 -5.69 0.48 -3.90
CA LYS A 39 -4.40 0.99 -4.37
C LYS A 39 -4.41 2.52 -4.47
N LEU A 40 -5.40 3.10 -5.16
CA LEU A 40 -5.50 4.56 -5.35
C LEU A 40 -5.62 5.30 -4.02
N LEU A 41 -6.48 4.82 -3.11
CA LEU A 41 -6.64 5.41 -1.79
C LEU A 41 -5.36 5.31 -0.96
N LEU A 42 -4.62 4.21 -1.09
CA LEU A 42 -3.34 4.02 -0.40
C LEU A 42 -2.27 4.95 -0.96
N GLU A 43 -2.13 5.06 -2.28
CA GLU A 43 -1.18 5.99 -2.94
C GLU A 43 -1.42 7.43 -2.47
N GLN A 44 -2.66 7.92 -2.54
CA GLN A 44 -3.02 9.26 -2.08
C GLN A 44 -2.71 9.49 -0.59
N SER A 45 -3.01 8.50 0.26
CA SER A 45 -2.74 8.61 1.69
C SER A 45 -1.24 8.57 2.01
N LEU A 46 -0.45 7.83 1.24
CA LEU A 46 1.00 7.76 1.39
C LEU A 46 1.63 9.08 0.98
N GLU A 47 1.27 9.65 -0.19
CA GLU A 47 1.78 10.95 -0.64
C GLU A 47 1.56 12.06 0.40
N ILE A 48 0.35 12.11 0.99
CA ILE A 48 0.02 13.08 2.04
C ILE A 48 0.93 12.88 3.27
N LYS A 49 1.12 11.63 3.68
CA LYS A 49 1.90 11.29 4.88
C LYS A 49 3.40 11.52 4.67
N GLU A 50 3.94 11.12 3.53
CA GLU A 50 5.33 11.34 3.14
C GLU A 50 5.65 12.82 3.08
N LYS A 51 4.78 13.61 2.44
CA LYS A 51 4.90 15.07 2.39
C LYS A 51 4.86 15.69 3.79
N ALA A 52 3.94 15.24 4.66
CA ALA A 52 3.83 15.76 6.02
C ALA A 52 5.06 15.43 6.88
N LEU A 53 5.73 14.31 6.61
CA LEU A 53 6.95 13.89 7.29
C LEU A 53 8.23 14.43 6.63
N GLY A 54 8.12 15.14 5.50
CA GLY A 54 9.27 15.64 4.74
C GLY A 54 10.15 14.52 4.19
N LEU A 55 9.57 13.35 3.90
CA LEU A 55 10.32 12.21 3.36
C LEU A 55 10.76 12.55 1.92
N GLY A 56 12.02 12.24 1.63
CA GLY A 56 12.55 12.32 0.27
C GLY A 56 12.02 11.21 -0.65
N PRO A 57 12.44 11.19 -1.92
CA PRO A 57 12.03 10.16 -2.88
C PRO A 57 12.32 8.74 -2.37
N ILE A 58 11.38 7.81 -2.57
CA ILE A 58 11.50 6.42 -2.11
C ILE A 58 12.69 5.70 -2.76
N GLU A 59 13.12 6.14 -3.95
CA GLU A 59 14.29 5.61 -4.66
C GLU A 59 15.61 5.83 -3.90
N ASN A 60 15.63 6.82 -2.99
CA ASN A 60 16.79 7.12 -2.15
C ASN A 60 16.70 6.44 -0.77
N TRP A 61 15.65 5.68 -0.50
CA TRP A 61 15.47 5.02 0.79
C TRP A 61 16.25 3.70 0.86
N ASP A 62 17.14 3.58 1.84
CA ASP A 62 17.88 2.35 2.11
C ASP A 62 17.02 1.38 2.92
N VAL A 63 16.46 0.38 2.25
CA VAL A 63 15.60 -0.65 2.86
C VAL A 63 16.28 -1.42 3.98
N SER A 64 17.63 -1.48 4.02
CA SER A 64 18.37 -2.18 5.07
C SER A 64 18.27 -1.48 6.43
N THR A 65 17.83 -0.23 6.45
CA THR A 65 17.57 0.55 7.67
C THR A 65 16.19 0.28 8.28
N ALA A 66 15.32 -0.46 7.59
CA ALA A 66 13.99 -0.78 8.09
C ALA A 66 14.08 -1.81 9.24
N GLN A 67 13.89 -1.33 10.47
CA GLN A 67 13.67 -2.19 11.63
C GLN A 67 12.19 -2.26 11.94
N TYR A 68 11.68 -3.47 12.10
CA TYR A 68 10.32 -3.76 12.55
C TYR A 68 10.44 -4.46 13.90
N ASP A 69 9.85 -3.90 14.94
CA ASP A 69 9.70 -4.55 16.24
C ASP A 69 8.69 -5.71 16.18
#